data_AF-A0A842QJW3-F1
#
_entry.id   AF-A0A842QJW3-F1
#
_cell.length_a   1.000
_cell.length_b   1.000
_cell.length_c   1.000
_cell.angle_alpha   90.00
_cell.angle_beta   90.00
_cell.angle_gamma   90.00
#
_symmetry.space_group_name_H-M   'P 1'
#
loop_
_entity.id
_entity.type
_entity.pdbx_description
1 polymer ?
#
loop_
_entity_poly.entity_id
_entity_poly.type
_entity_poly.pdbx_seq_one_letter_code
_entity_poly.pdbx_strand_id
1 'polypeptide(L)'
;MYVFGIDMPIMELMFIFLMLFFVALLIILLEIRKLRKLILTEQSDIYRFEEDIENMKPKDIKKHAISLTDFIRAALGKGTTKKEIYYILKKKGWPKKMIDEEFKKIK
;
A
#
# COMPACT_ATOMS: atom_id res chain seq x y z
N MET A 1 -3.76 40.90 -29.92
CA MET A 1 -3.90 40.94 -28.44
C MET A 1 -2.63 40.35 -27.87
N TYR A 2 -1.76 41.18 -27.29
CA TYR A 2 -0.44 40.79 -26.78
C TYR A 2 -0.58 40.09 -25.44
N VAL A 3 -0.02 38.89 -25.31
CA VAL A 3 0.05 38.17 -24.03
C VAL A 3 1.51 37.76 -23.83
N PHE A 4 2.19 38.37 -22.85
CA PHE A 4 3.59 38.11 -22.47
C PHE A 4 4.70 38.40 -23.50
N GLY A 5 4.57 39.42 -24.35
CA GLY A 5 5.68 39.88 -25.21
C GLY A 5 6.12 38.91 -26.30
N ILE A 6 5.38 37.82 -26.50
CA ILE A 6 5.53 36.86 -27.59
C ILE A 6 4.39 37.12 -28.57
N ASP A 7 4.70 37.31 -29.85
CA ASP A 7 3.72 37.49 -30.94
C ASP A 7 3.03 36.15 -31.29
N MET A 8 2.37 35.54 -30.32
CA MET A 8 1.67 34.28 -30.51
C MET A 8 0.15 34.45 -30.27
N PRO A 9 -0.71 34.00 -31.20
CA PRO A 9 -2.14 33.96 -31.00
C PRO A 9 -2.53 33.18 -29.73
N ILE A 10 -3.51 33.69 -28.99
CA ILE A 10 -4.02 33.06 -27.75
C ILE A 10 -4.43 31.60 -27.99
N MET A 11 -4.96 31.27 -29.18
CA MET A 11 -5.37 29.92 -29.55
C MET A 11 -4.20 28.92 -29.57
N GLU A 12 -3.03 29.33 -30.06
CA GLU A 12 -1.83 28.48 -30.10
C GLU A 12 -1.30 28.22 -28.69
N LEU A 13 -1.33 29.25 -27.85
CA LEU A 13 -0.92 29.16 -26.46
C LEU A 13 -1.86 28.25 -25.64
N MET A 14 -3.17 28.33 -25.89
CA MET A 14 -4.15 27.38 -25.32
C MET A 14 -3.91 25.95 -25.80
N PHE A 15 -3.58 25.76 -27.09
CA PHE A 15 -3.28 24.45 -27.64
C PHE A 15 -2.04 23.82 -26.99
N ILE A 16 -0.98 24.61 -26.78
CA ILE A 16 0.23 24.16 -26.08
C ILE A 16 -0.10 23.72 -24.65
N PHE A 17 -0.87 24.52 -23.91
CA PHE A 17 -1.28 24.14 -22.56
C PHE A 17 -2.15 22.88 -22.52
N LEU A 18 -3.05 22.71 -23.49
CA LEU A 18 -3.87 21.51 -23.62
C LEU A 18 -2.99 20.27 -23.87
N MET A 19 -1.99 20.38 -24.75
CA MET A 19 -1.01 19.34 -25.02
C MET A 19 -0.21 18.98 -23.77
N LEU A 20 0.34 19.98 -23.06
CA LEU A 20 1.08 19.77 -21.82
C LEU A 20 0.22 19.11 -20.74
N PHE A 21 -1.04 19.54 -20.61
CA PHE A 21 -2.00 18.95 -19.68
C PHE A 21 -2.28 17.48 -20.02
N PHE A 22 -2.45 17.14 -21.30
CA PHE A 22 -2.65 15.76 -21.74
C PHE A 22 -1.44 14.87 -21.43
N VAL A 23 -0.23 15.36 -21.69
CA VAL A 23 1.01 14.65 -21.33
C VAL A 23 1.11 14.43 -19.82
N ALA A 24 0.81 15.45 -19.02
CA ALA A 24 0.80 15.33 -17.57
C ALA A 24 -0.22 14.29 -17.08
N LEU A 25 -1.43 14.27 -17.67
CA LEU A 25 -2.45 13.25 -17.37
C LEU A 25 -1.96 11.84 -17.72
N LEU A 26 -1.29 11.65 -18.85
CA LEU A 26 -0.72 10.34 -19.21
C LEU A 26 0.32 9.88 -18.19
N ILE A 27 1.19 10.77 -17.73
CA ILE A 27 2.20 10.45 -16.70
C ILE A 27 1.51 10.00 -15.41
N ILE A 28 0.51 10.75 -14.93
CA ILE A 28 -0.26 10.41 -13.72
C ILE A 28 -0.94 9.04 -13.88
N LEU A 29 -1.54 8.75 -15.05
CA LEU A 29 -2.17 7.45 -15.30
C LEU A 29 -1.16 6.30 -15.26
N LEU A 30 0.06 6.49 -15.77
CA LEU A 30 1.12 5.49 -15.69
C LEU A 30 1.56 5.25 -14.24
N GLU A 31 1.71 6.31 -13.45
CA GLU A 31 2.05 6.19 -12.03
C GLU A 31 0.96 5.45 -11.24
N ILE A 32 -0.32 5.78 -11.45
CA ILE A 32 -1.45 5.07 -10.81
C ILE A 32 -1.41 3.57 -11.14
N ARG A 33 -1.14 3.19 -12.40
CA ARG A 33 -1.02 1.77 -12.78
C ARG A 33 0.14 1.08 -12.05
N LYS A 34 1.27 1.76 -11.88
CA LYS A 34 2.43 1.24 -11.15
C LYS A 34 2.11 1.05 -9.67
N LEU A 35 1.45 2.03 -9.02
CA LEU A 35 0.98 1.90 -7.64
C LEU A 35 0.00 0.73 -7.49
N ARG A 36 -0.96 0.59 -8.42
CA ARG A 36 -1.92 -0.51 -8.39
C ARG A 36 -1.25 -1.87 -8.42
N LYS A 37 -0.20 -2.03 -9.25
CA LYS A 37 0.57 -3.28 -9.33
C LYS A 37 1.28 -3.60 -8.01
N LEU A 38 1.89 -2.60 -7.38
CA LEU A 38 2.55 -2.76 -6.07
C LEU A 38 1.55 -3.18 -4.99
N ILE A 39 0.39 -2.52 -4.93
CA ILE A 39 -0.67 -2.84 -3.98
C ILE A 39 -1.16 -4.28 -4.16
N LEU A 40 -1.35 -4.74 -5.41
CA LEU A 40 -1.81 -6.10 -5.70
C LEU A 40 -0.81 -7.17 -5.27
N THR A 41 0.49 -6.96 -5.52
CA THR A 41 1.53 -7.89 -5.06
C THR A 41 1.52 -8.01 -3.55
N GLU A 42 1.51 -6.88 -2.83
CA GLU A 42 1.47 -6.90 -1.37
C GLU A 42 0.15 -7.44 -0.81
N GLN A 43 -0.97 -7.33 -1.52
CA GLN A 43 -2.25 -7.94 -1.11
C GLN A 43 -2.21 -9.46 -1.25
N SER A 44 -1.57 -9.98 -2.30
CA SER A 44 -1.46 -11.42 -2.49
C SER A 44 -0.64 -12.11 -1.40
N ASP A 45 0.40 -11.44 -0.88
CA ASP A 45 1.22 -11.97 0.21
C ASP A 45 0.46 -11.97 1.54
N ILE A 46 -0.37 -10.94 1.78
CA ILE A 46 -1.27 -10.92 2.95
C ILE A 46 -2.31 -12.03 2.85
N TYR A 47 -2.92 -12.23 1.68
CA TYR A 47 -3.94 -13.26 1.51
C TYR A 47 -3.37 -14.67 1.72
N ARG A 48 -2.16 -14.94 1.19
CA ARG A 48 -1.43 -16.18 1.45
C ARG A 48 -1.15 -16.37 2.93
N PHE A 49 -0.73 -15.32 3.62
CA PHE A 49 -0.52 -15.36 5.06
C PHE A 49 -1.82 -15.62 5.83
N GLU A 50 -2.94 -15.04 5.41
CA GLU A 50 -4.25 -15.29 6.03
C GLU A 50 -4.73 -16.73 5.84
N GLU A 51 -4.47 -17.31 4.67
CA GLU A 51 -4.75 -18.71 4.32
C GLU A 51 -3.86 -19.69 5.09
N ASP A 52 -2.57 -19.38 5.20
CA ASP A 52 -1.61 -20.16 6.01
C ASP A 52 -2.02 -20.18 7.48
N ILE A 53 -2.53 -19.06 8.02
CA ILE A 53 -3.05 -19.01 9.39
C ILE A 53 -4.33 -19.84 9.55
N GLU A 54 -5.26 -19.81 8.60
CA GLU A 54 -6.52 -20.57 8.72
C GLU A 54 -6.30 -22.07 8.77
N ASN A 55 -5.28 -22.55 8.07
CA ASN A 55 -4.92 -23.97 8.07
C ASN A 55 -3.93 -24.35 9.19
N MET A 56 -3.58 -23.40 10.06
CA MET A 56 -2.51 -23.57 11.04
C MET A 56 -2.97 -24.36 12.27
N LYS A 57 -2.22 -25.41 12.62
CA LYS A 57 -2.41 -26.12 13.90
C LYS A 57 -1.76 -25.35 15.06
N PRO A 58 -2.31 -25.42 16.29
CA PRO A 58 -1.79 -24.68 17.45
C PRO A 58 -0.31 -24.93 17.78
N LYS A 59 0.24 -26.08 17.37
CA LYS A 59 1.64 -26.47 17.60
C LYS A 59 2.63 -25.68 16.72
N ASP A 60 2.19 -25.17 15.59
CA ASP A 60 3.08 -24.58 14.57
C ASP A 60 3.25 -23.06 14.73
N ILE A 61 2.47 -22.43 15.62
CA ILE A 61 2.44 -20.98 15.88
C ILE A 61 3.85 -20.39 16.14
N LYS A 62 4.73 -21.14 16.82
CA LYS A 62 6.12 -20.70 17.09
C LYS A 62 6.98 -20.60 15.83
N LYS A 63 6.74 -21.43 14.81
CA LYS A 63 7.53 -21.45 13.57
C LYS A 63 7.23 -20.24 12.68
N HIS A 64 6.05 -19.63 12.83
CA HIS A 64 5.57 -18.50 12.00
C HIS A 64 5.73 -17.14 12.69
N ALA A 65 6.46 -17.07 13.81
CA ALA A 65 6.77 -15.80 14.47
C ALA A 65 7.48 -14.80 13.53
N ILE A 66 8.33 -15.29 12.64
CA ILE A 66 9.02 -14.46 11.64
C ILE A 66 8.01 -13.87 10.65
N SER A 67 7.03 -14.66 10.18
CA SER A 67 5.98 -14.16 9.29
C SER A 67 4.97 -13.23 9.97
N LEU A 68 4.83 -13.29 11.31
CA LEU A 68 3.98 -12.36 12.06
C LEU A 68 4.55 -10.94 12.02
N THR A 69 5.87 -10.79 12.18
CA THR A 69 6.55 -9.50 12.08
C THR A 69 6.34 -8.86 10.70
N ASP A 70 6.50 -9.66 9.64
CA ASP A 70 6.34 -9.21 8.26
C ASP A 70 4.90 -8.80 7.96
N PHE A 71 3.91 -9.57 8.45
CA PHE A 71 2.50 -9.20 8.35
C PHE A 71 2.19 -7.87 9.04
N ILE A 72 2.68 -7.67 10.28
CA ILE A 72 2.45 -6.43 11.02
C ILE A 72 3.10 -5.25 10.31
N ARG A 73 4.32 -5.41 9.76
CA ARG A 73 4.98 -4.38 8.95
C ARG A 73 4.19 -4.05 7.70
N ALA A 74 3.75 -5.05 6.94
CA ALA A 74 2.97 -4.84 5.72
C ALA A 74 1.64 -4.14 6.02
N ALA A 75 0.94 -4.55 7.07
CA ALA A 75 -0.32 -3.92 7.47
C ALA A 75 -0.12 -2.46 7.94
N LEU A 76 0.95 -2.17 8.68
CA LEU A 76 1.30 -0.78 9.04
C LEU A 76 1.67 0.07 7.82
N GLY A 77 2.40 -0.50 6.86
CA GLY A 77 2.76 0.19 5.60
C GLY A 77 1.54 0.59 4.76
N LYS A 78 0.44 -0.17 4.88
CA LYS A 78 -0.84 0.11 4.20
C LYS A 78 -1.72 1.12 4.94
N GLY A 79 -1.26 1.66 6.08
CA GLY A 79 -2.02 2.59 6.90
C GLY A 79 -3.05 1.92 7.81
N THR A 80 -3.04 0.59 7.94
CA THR A 80 -3.91 -0.12 8.88
C THR A 80 -3.50 0.23 10.31
N THR A 81 -4.49 0.51 11.17
CA THR A 81 -4.20 0.92 12.54
C THR A 81 -3.73 -0.25 13.39
N LYS A 82 -2.90 0.03 14.40
CA LYS A 82 -2.48 -0.99 15.37
C LYS A 82 -3.66 -1.72 16.02
N LYS A 83 -4.79 -1.03 16.22
CA LYS A 83 -6.01 -1.61 16.79
C LYS A 83 -6.66 -2.64 15.88
N GLU A 84 -6.74 -2.37 14.58
CA GLU A 84 -7.30 -3.29 13.59
C GLU A 84 -6.43 -4.54 13.42
N ILE A 85 -5.10 -4.35 13.31
CA ILE A 85 -4.13 -5.46 13.22
C ILE A 85 -4.26 -6.36 14.47
N TYR A 86 -4.33 -5.75 15.65
CA TYR A 86 -4.52 -6.48 16.91
C TYR A 86 -5.84 -7.26 16.93
N TYR A 87 -6.93 -6.68 16.42
CA TYR A 87 -8.23 -7.35 16.35
C TYR A 87 -8.20 -8.57 15.43
N ILE A 88 -7.60 -8.46 14.24
CA ILE A 88 -7.47 -9.54 13.27
C ILE A 88 -6.66 -10.70 13.86
N LEU A 89 -5.48 -10.40 14.41
CA LEU A 89 -4.59 -11.41 15.00
C LEU A 89 -5.23 -12.10 16.21
N LYS A 90 -5.91 -11.35 17.07
CA LYS A 90 -6.63 -11.92 18.22
C LYS A 90 -7.77 -12.84 17.76
N LYS A 91 -8.55 -12.44 16.74
CA LYS A 91 -9.63 -13.27 16.17
C LYS A 91 -9.09 -14.58 15.59
N LYS A 92 -7.89 -14.55 15.01
CA LYS A 92 -7.17 -15.71 14.46
C LYS A 92 -6.46 -16.56 15.54
N GLY A 93 -6.63 -16.25 16.83
CA GLY A 93 -6.12 -17.08 17.94
C GLY A 93 -4.72 -16.74 18.44
N TRP A 94 -4.13 -15.64 18.01
CA TRP A 94 -2.78 -15.27 18.45
C TRP A 94 -2.77 -14.78 19.91
N PRO A 95 -1.78 -15.21 20.71
CA PRO A 95 -1.65 -14.76 22.09
C PRO A 95 -1.31 -13.26 22.14
N LYS A 96 -2.03 -12.51 22.99
CA LYS A 96 -1.80 -11.07 23.20
C LYS A 96 -0.33 -10.74 23.44
N LYS A 97 0.34 -11.51 24.29
CA LYS A 97 1.76 -11.30 24.64
C LYS A 97 2.67 -11.32 23.42
N MET A 98 2.41 -12.23 22.48
CA MET A 98 3.19 -12.38 21.26
C MET A 98 2.98 -11.21 20.31
N ILE A 99 1.73 -10.76 20.16
CA ILE A 99 1.39 -9.58 19.35
C ILE A 99 2.07 -8.32 19.92
N ASP A 100 2.00 -8.12 21.24
CA ASP A 100 2.61 -6.98 21.93
C ASP A 100 4.15 -6.98 21.81
N GLU A 101 4.78 -8.15 21.85
CA GLU A 101 6.22 -8.31 21.64
C GLU A 101 6.64 -7.93 20.22
N GLU A 102 5.88 -8.35 19.20
CA GLU A 102 6.18 -7.98 17.81
C GLU A 102 5.99 -6.49 17.54
N PHE A 103 4.95 -5.86 18.10
CA PHE A 103 4.76 -4.41 18.00
C PHE A 103 5.90 -3.61 18.67
N LYS A 104 6.56 -4.17 19.69
CA LYS A 104 7.74 -3.55 20.31
C LYS A 104 8.99 -3.64 19.45
N LYS A 105 9.16 -4.70 18.66
CA LYS A 105 10.31 -4.89 17.75
C LYS A 105 10.28 -3.96 16.53
N ILE A 106 9.09 -3.48 16.14
CA ILE A 106 8.88 -2.62 14.97
C ILE A 106 9.01 -1.12 15.33
N LYS A 107 9.17 -0.79 16.62
CA LYS A 107 9.34 0.58 17.13
C LYS A 107 10.81 0.98 17.14
#